data_AF-A0A2E9UQQ6-F1
#
_entry.id   AF-A0A2E9UQQ6-F1
#
_cell.length_a   1.000
_cell.length_b   1.000
_cell.length_c   1.000
_cell.angle_alpha   90.00
_cell.angle_beta   90.00
_cell.angle_gamma   90.00
#
_symmetry.space_group_name_H-M   'P 1'
#
loop_
_entity.id
_entity.type
_entity.pdbx_description
1 polymer ?
#
loop_
_entity_poly.entity_id
_entity_poly.type
_entity_poly.pdbx_seq_one_letter_code
_entity_poly.pdbx_strand_id
1 'polypeptide(L)'
;SSFTPEYLQALQRCATQSNILESFSSFSEAQENLTPEDITELNFGIPVFGECLERLGWEVGEIIPDERGALGFGTNGQGLTPPADAEGIFPSGDIQTCRQEAQTYFDENYVAEE
;
A
#
# COMPACT_ATOMS: atom_id res chain seq x y z
N SER A 1 -3.96 -31.64 3.02
CA SER A 1 -4.10 -31.25 4.44
C SER A 1 -5.50 -30.72 4.68
N SER A 2 -6.23 -31.25 5.66
CA SER A 2 -7.50 -30.66 6.11
C SER A 2 -7.30 -30.06 7.50
N PHE A 3 -7.71 -28.80 7.67
CA PHE A 3 -7.70 -28.13 8.97
C PHE A 3 -8.73 -28.77 9.91
N THR A 4 -8.38 -28.95 11.20
CA THR A 4 -9.30 -29.51 12.19
C THR A 4 -10.30 -28.45 12.68
N PRO A 5 -11.49 -28.84 13.17
CA PRO A 5 -12.46 -27.91 13.74
C PRO A 5 -11.89 -27.05 14.88
N GLU A 6 -11.02 -27.62 15.71
CA GLU A 6 -10.39 -26.92 16.84
C GLU A 6 -9.41 -25.85 16.36
N TYR A 7 -8.66 -26.13 15.29
CA TYR A 7 -7.77 -25.17 14.67
C TYR A 7 -8.54 -23.99 14.06
N LEU A 8 -9.66 -24.26 13.39
CA LEU A 8 -10.53 -23.21 12.85
C LEU A 8 -11.15 -22.34 13.97
N GLN A 9 -11.56 -22.94 15.09
CA GLN A 9 -12.05 -22.19 16.24
C GLN A 9 -10.96 -21.30 16.87
N ALA A 10 -9.72 -21.79 16.95
CA ALA A 10 -8.60 -20.99 17.46
C ALA A 10 -8.31 -19.79 16.55
N LEU A 11 -8.33 -19.97 15.22
CA LEU A 11 -8.19 -18.88 14.27
C LEU A 11 -9.34 -17.86 14.40
N GLN A 12 -10.58 -18.33 14.54
CA GLN A 12 -11.74 -17.45 14.71
C GLN A 12 -11.63 -16.63 16.01
N ARG A 13 -11.25 -17.26 17.13
CA ARG A 13 -11.00 -16.55 18.40
C ARG A 13 -9.89 -15.52 18.26
N CYS A 14 -8.78 -15.88 17.62
CA CYS A 14 -7.68 -14.96 17.37
C CYS A 14 -8.17 -13.75 16.55
N ALA A 15 -8.90 -13.99 15.47
CA ALA A 15 -9.44 -12.94 14.61
C ALA A 15 -10.42 -12.01 15.34
N THR A 16 -11.28 -12.55 16.22
CA THR A 16 -12.16 -11.75 17.07
C THR A 16 -11.38 -10.96 18.12
N GLN A 17 -10.38 -11.55 18.77
CA GLN A 17 -9.58 -10.89 19.80
C GLN A 17 -8.68 -9.79 19.23
N SER A 18 -8.11 -9.99 18.05
CA SER A 18 -7.28 -8.99 17.37
C SER A 18 -8.10 -7.92 16.65
N ASN A 19 -9.41 -8.14 16.52
CA ASN A 19 -10.31 -7.32 15.72
C ASN A 19 -9.88 -7.12 14.26
N ILE A 20 -9.10 -8.07 13.74
CA ILE A 20 -8.45 -7.93 12.43
C ILE A 20 -9.47 -7.91 11.29
N LEU A 21 -10.59 -8.63 11.42
CA LEU A 21 -11.63 -8.70 10.39
C LEU A 21 -12.37 -7.37 10.24
N GLU A 22 -12.72 -6.73 11.36
CA GLU A 22 -13.36 -5.41 11.33
C GLU A 22 -12.39 -4.33 10.81
N SER A 23 -11.11 -4.42 11.20
CA SER A 23 -10.07 -3.51 10.72
C SER A 23 -9.87 -3.63 9.21
N PHE A 24 -9.88 -4.86 8.65
CA PHE A 24 -9.82 -5.05 7.21
C PHE A 24 -11.08 -4.58 6.48
N SER A 25 -12.27 -4.81 7.05
CA SER A 25 -13.53 -4.34 6.46
C SER A 25 -13.56 -2.81 6.39
N SER A 26 -13.26 -2.15 7.50
CA SER A 26 -13.23 -0.68 7.57
C SER A 26 -12.17 -0.07 6.66
N PHE A 27 -11.00 -0.70 6.53
CA PHE A 27 -9.99 -0.27 5.55
C PHE A 27 -10.50 -0.40 4.11
N SER A 28 -11.13 -1.53 3.77
CA SER A 28 -11.71 -1.74 2.43
C SER A 28 -12.80 -0.71 2.14
N GLU A 29 -13.71 -0.48 3.08
CA GLU A 29 -14.75 0.54 2.95
C GLU A 29 -14.17 1.95 2.82
N ALA A 30 -13.13 2.30 3.58
CA ALA A 30 -12.47 3.59 3.46
C ALA A 30 -11.86 3.78 2.07
N GLN A 31 -11.17 2.77 1.54
CA GLN A 31 -10.62 2.78 0.17
C GLN A 31 -11.73 2.94 -0.87
N GLU A 32 -12.85 2.22 -0.73
CA GLU A 32 -13.99 2.33 -1.64
C GLU A 32 -14.66 3.71 -1.61
N ASN A 33 -14.63 4.39 -0.45
CA ASN A 33 -15.28 5.69 -0.25
C ASN A 33 -14.37 6.92 -0.45
N LEU A 34 -13.11 6.74 -0.88
CA LEU A 34 -12.23 7.88 -1.21
C LEU A 34 -12.91 8.84 -2.21
N THR A 35 -12.89 10.12 -1.86
CA THR A 35 -13.36 11.20 -2.73
C THR A 35 -12.34 11.48 -3.85
N PRO A 36 -12.73 12.19 -4.93
CA PRO A 36 -11.78 12.65 -5.94
C PRO A 36 -10.65 13.52 -5.35
N GLU A 37 -10.96 14.32 -4.34
CA GLU A 37 -9.98 15.10 -3.59
C GLU A 37 -9.00 14.18 -2.84
N ASP A 38 -9.51 13.18 -2.10
CA ASP A 38 -8.65 12.21 -1.39
C ASP A 38 -7.74 11.46 -2.37
N ILE A 39 -8.26 11.05 -3.53
CA ILE A 39 -7.47 10.40 -4.59
C ILE A 39 -6.37 11.33 -5.11
N THR A 40 -6.67 12.62 -5.27
CA THR A 40 -5.70 13.61 -5.75
C THR A 40 -4.58 13.80 -4.73
N GLU A 41 -4.91 13.88 -3.44
CA GLU A 41 -3.94 13.93 -2.35
C GLU A 41 -3.03 12.69 -2.33
N LEU A 42 -3.64 11.50 -2.37
CA LEU A 42 -2.89 10.24 -2.40
C LEU A 42 -1.97 10.14 -3.62
N ASN A 43 -2.47 10.52 -4.80
CA ASN A 43 -1.72 10.47 -6.06
C ASN A 43 -0.47 11.34 -6.04
N PHE A 44 -0.47 12.44 -5.28
CA PHE A 44 0.63 13.42 -5.27
C PHE A 44 1.98 12.81 -4.88
N GLY A 45 1.98 11.90 -3.90
CA GLY A 45 3.19 11.24 -3.42
C GLY A 45 3.61 10.01 -4.24
N ILE A 46 2.73 9.46 -5.09
CA ILE A 46 2.98 8.18 -5.80
C ILE A 46 4.21 8.25 -6.71
N PRO A 47 4.42 9.27 -7.56
CA PRO A 47 5.62 9.36 -8.39
C PRO A 47 6.91 9.37 -7.56
N VAL A 48 6.96 10.17 -6.49
CA VAL A 48 8.13 10.28 -5.60
C VAL A 48 8.43 8.95 -4.90
N PHE A 49 7.38 8.24 -4.49
CA PHE A 49 7.52 6.90 -3.93
C PHE A 49 8.18 5.94 -4.95
N GLY A 50 7.73 5.97 -6.21
CA GLY A 50 8.31 5.17 -7.29
C GLY A 50 9.78 5.50 -7.55
N GLU A 51 10.10 6.79 -7.72
CA GLU A 51 11.47 7.27 -7.94
C GLU A 51 12.41 6.89 -6.78
N CYS A 52 11.92 6.93 -5.55
CA CYS A 52 12.69 6.46 -4.40
C CYS A 52 13.00 4.96 -4.49
N LEU A 53 12.02 4.12 -4.85
CA LEU A 53 12.24 2.68 -5.01
C LEU A 53 13.24 2.38 -6.13
N GLU A 54 13.16 3.08 -7.26
CA GLU A 54 14.14 2.96 -8.34
C GLU A 54 15.56 3.29 -7.87
N ARG A 55 15.75 4.35 -7.06
CA ARG A 55 17.05 4.69 -6.46
C ARG A 55 17.58 3.61 -5.51
N LEU A 56 16.69 2.86 -4.88
CA LEU A 56 17.03 1.72 -4.03
C LEU A 56 17.22 0.41 -4.83
N GLY A 57 17.12 0.46 -6.16
CA GLY A 57 17.39 -0.68 -7.03
C GLY A 57 16.18 -1.58 -7.31
N TRP A 58 14.97 -1.13 -6.96
CA TRP A 58 13.75 -1.82 -7.37
C TRP A 58 13.49 -1.59 -8.86
N GLU A 59 12.92 -2.61 -9.51
CA GLU A 59 12.28 -2.42 -10.81
C GLU A 59 10.85 -1.92 -10.56
N VAL A 60 10.56 -0.73 -11.08
CA VAL A 60 9.27 -0.06 -10.93
C VAL A 60 8.59 -0.01 -12.30
N GLY A 61 7.43 -0.64 -12.38
CA GLY A 61 6.58 -0.66 -13.56
C GLY A 61 5.82 0.64 -13.74
N GLU A 62 5.14 0.75 -14.88
CA GLU A 62 4.36 1.94 -15.23
C GLU A 62 3.27 2.24 -14.19
N ILE A 63 3.15 3.52 -13.82
CA ILE A 63 2.09 4.02 -12.97
C ILE A 63 0.85 4.23 -13.85
N ILE A 64 -0.16 3.38 -13.65
CA ILE A 64 -1.41 3.43 -14.44
C ILE A 64 -2.57 3.75 -13.47
N PRO A 65 -3.40 4.77 -13.77
CA PRO A 65 -4.59 5.06 -12.99
C PRO A 65 -5.63 3.93 -13.12
N ASP A 66 -6.34 3.63 -12.04
CA ASP A 66 -7.52 2.78 -12.07
C ASP A 66 -8.77 3.51 -12.62
N GLU A 67 -9.93 2.84 -12.60
CA GLU A 67 -11.21 3.41 -13.07
C GLU A 67 -11.64 4.68 -12.32
N ARG A 68 -11.10 4.91 -11.13
CA ARG A 68 -11.38 6.07 -10.28
C ARG A 68 -10.28 7.15 -10.38
N GLY A 69 -9.22 6.90 -11.14
CA GLY A 69 -8.09 7.79 -11.28
C GLY A 69 -7.03 7.64 -10.19
N ALA A 70 -7.14 6.63 -9.31
CA ALA A 70 -6.11 6.37 -8.31
C ALA A 70 -4.88 5.74 -8.97
N LEU A 71 -3.72 6.36 -8.74
CA LEU A 71 -2.44 5.89 -9.26
C LEU A 71 -1.95 4.70 -8.45
N GLY A 72 -1.33 3.75 -9.14
CA GLY A 72 -0.69 2.62 -8.50
C GLY A 72 0.31 1.92 -9.41
N PHE A 73 1.09 1.02 -8.82
CA PHE A 73 2.13 0.24 -9.49
C PHE A 73 1.57 -1.10 -9.95
N GLY A 74 0.55 -1.06 -10.81
CA GLY A 74 -0.21 -2.22 -11.25
C GLY A 74 -1.09 -2.85 -10.15
N THR A 75 -1.86 -3.88 -10.53
CA THR A 75 -2.81 -4.53 -9.63
C THR A 75 -2.08 -5.14 -8.41
N ASN A 76 -2.44 -4.71 -7.20
CA ASN A 76 -1.84 -5.16 -5.94
C ASN A 76 -0.31 -4.96 -5.87
N GLY A 77 0.24 -3.94 -6.54
CA GLY A 77 1.67 -3.64 -6.51
C GLY A 77 2.52 -4.60 -7.35
N GLN A 78 1.93 -5.36 -8.28
CA GLN A 78 2.66 -6.28 -9.16
C GLN A 78 3.69 -5.60 -10.07
N GLY A 79 3.63 -4.29 -10.23
CA GLY A 79 4.65 -3.49 -10.89
C GLY A 79 5.87 -3.20 -10.02
N LEU A 80 5.95 -3.67 -8.78
CA LEU A 80 7.10 -3.47 -7.91
C LEU A 80 7.87 -4.78 -7.74
N THR A 81 9.10 -4.83 -8.25
CA THR A 81 10.00 -5.97 -8.05
C THR A 81 11.20 -5.53 -7.19
N PRO A 82 11.40 -6.14 -6.01
CA PRO A 82 12.55 -5.81 -5.17
C PRO A 82 13.86 -6.30 -5.80
N PRO A 83 15.00 -5.71 -5.41
CA PRO A 83 16.31 -6.17 -5.87
C PRO A 83 16.59 -7.61 -5.43
N ALA A 84 17.35 -8.35 -6.25
CA ALA A 84 17.54 -9.80 -6.08
C ALA A 84 18.26 -10.21 -4.78
N ASP A 85 18.98 -9.28 -4.16
CA ASP A 85 19.69 -9.43 -2.89
C ASP A 85 18.90 -8.90 -1.68
N ALA A 86 17.65 -8.47 -1.88
CA ALA A 86 16.79 -8.02 -0.80
C ALA A 86 16.60 -9.10 0.29
N GLU A 87 16.75 -8.70 1.55
CA GLU A 87 16.54 -9.61 2.68
C GLU A 87 15.04 -9.85 2.92
N GLY A 88 14.59 -11.09 2.71
CA GLY A 88 13.22 -11.54 2.98
C GLY A 88 12.27 -11.37 1.79
N ILE A 89 11.07 -11.95 1.93
CA ILE A 89 10.02 -11.92 0.88
C ILE A 89 9.43 -10.51 0.73
N PHE A 90 9.54 -9.69 1.78
CA PHE A 90 9.06 -8.31 1.83
C PHE A 90 10.12 -7.41 2.47
N PRO A 91 10.98 -6.75 1.67
CA PRO A 91 11.93 -5.75 2.16
C PRO A 91 11.20 -4.47 2.61
N SER A 92 10.56 -4.56 3.78
CA SER A 92 9.71 -3.49 4.32
C SER A 92 10.45 -2.21 4.71
N GLY A 93 11.79 -2.27 4.85
CA GLY A 93 12.63 -1.11 5.16
C GLY A 93 12.66 -0.09 4.03
N ASP A 94 12.86 -0.54 2.79
CA ASP A 94 12.85 0.33 1.61
C ASP A 94 11.48 0.96 1.42
N ILE A 95 10.41 0.16 1.53
CA ILE A 95 9.03 0.62 1.43
C ILE A 95 8.73 1.70 2.49
N GLN A 96 9.20 1.54 3.72
CA GLN A 96 9.01 2.55 4.77
C GLN A 96 9.80 3.83 4.48
N THR A 97 11.04 3.68 4.02
CA THR A 97 11.90 4.80 3.65
C THR A 97 11.26 5.63 2.54
N CYS A 98 10.82 5.00 1.47
CA CYS A 98 10.20 5.70 0.34
C CYS A 98 8.84 6.28 0.66
N ARG A 99 8.06 5.63 1.55
CA ARG A 99 6.82 6.22 2.06
C ARG A 99 7.08 7.49 2.85
N GLN A 100 8.10 7.48 3.70
CA GLN A 100 8.47 8.66 4.48
C GLN A 100 8.92 9.81 3.57
N GLU A 101 9.70 9.52 2.53
CA GLU A 101 10.13 10.52 1.55
C GLU A 101 8.95 11.11 0.78
N ALA A 102 8.03 10.26 0.28
CA ALA A 102 6.82 10.72 -0.40
C ALA A 102 5.93 11.57 0.51
N GLN A 103 5.81 11.20 1.80
CA GLN A 103 5.08 12.00 2.78
C GLN A 103 5.75 13.36 3.02
N THR A 104 7.07 13.40 3.19
CA THR A 104 7.79 14.67 3.33
C THR A 104 7.60 15.55 2.11
N TYR A 105 7.68 14.98 0.90
CA TYR A 105 7.40 15.72 -0.33
C TYR A 105 5.98 16.27 -0.35
N PHE A 106 4.99 15.47 0.05
CA PHE A 106 3.59 15.92 0.18
C PHE A 106 3.47 17.10 1.15
N ASP A 107 3.97 16.95 2.38
CA ASP A 107 3.86 17.96 3.43
C ASP A 107 4.51 19.30 3.04
N GLU A 108 5.59 19.25 2.24
CA GLU A 108 6.35 20.42 1.81
C GLU A 108 5.79 21.09 0.54
N ASN A 109 5.09 20.35 -0.33
CA ASN A 109 4.77 20.81 -1.69
C ASN A 109 3.29 20.74 -2.06
N TYR A 110 2.47 19.96 -1.36
CA TYR A 110 1.05 19.88 -1.66
C TYR A 110 0.32 21.13 -1.17
N VAL A 111 -0.46 21.73 -2.06
CA VAL A 111 -1.35 22.86 -1.75
C VAL A 111 -2.75 22.44 -2.16
N ALA A 112 -3.65 22.31 -1.18
CA ALA A 112 -5.04 21.98 -1.45
C ALA A 112 -5.69 23.09 -2.30
N GLU A 113 -6.52 22.69 -3.27
CA GLU A 113 -7.33 23.64 -4.02
C GLU A 113 -8.46 24.16 -3.11
N GLU A 114 -8.60 25.49 -2.99
CA GLU A 114 -9.64 26.18 -2.18
C GLU A 114 -11.01 26.24 -2.87
#